data_AF-A0A1F5YGT4-F1
#
_entry.id   AF-A0A1F5YGT4-F1
#
_cell.length_a   1.000
_cell.length_b   1.000
_cell.length_c   1.000
_cell.angle_alpha   90.00
_cell.angle_beta   90.00
_cell.angle_gamma   90.00
#
_symmetry.space_group_name_H-M   'P 1'
#
loop_
_entity.id
_entity.type
_entity.pdbx_description
1 polymer ?
#
loop_
_entity_poly.entity_id
_entity_poly.type
_entity_poly.pdbx_seq_one_letter_code
_entity_poly.pdbx_strand_id
1 'polypeptide(L)' 'MQVIFKPEFVILNNAQDAIVRAKALRHIKNVPYLDQANIIALTGRPAGDSVEGASSLLGLPVTKTRLRQEVERLPGLKRQ' A
#
# COMPACT_ATOMS: atom_id res chain seq x y z
N MET A 1 9.92 15.39 -23.30
CA MET A 1 9.68 15.71 -21.88
C MET A 1 8.95 14.52 -21.27
N GLN A 2 9.63 13.70 -20.47
CA GLN A 2 9.07 12.50 -19.87
C GLN A 2 8.57 12.85 -18.47
N VAL A 3 7.25 12.76 -18.22
CA VAL A 3 6.68 12.98 -16.90
C VAL A 3 6.89 11.71 -16.09
N ILE A 4 7.79 11.75 -15.10
CA ILE A 4 8.01 10.65 -14.17
C ILE A 4 7.04 10.83 -13.00
N PHE A 5 5.97 10.03 -12.98
CA PHE A 5 5.03 9.99 -11.86
C PHE A 5 5.62 9.17 -10.72
N LYS A 6 5.85 9.80 -9.57
CA LYS A 6 6.26 9.14 -8.32
C LYS A 6 5.09 9.16 -7.35
N PRO A 7 4.32 8.07 -7.23
CA PRO A 7 3.23 8.01 -6.25
C PRO A 7 3.79 7.98 -4.83
N GLU A 8 3.15 8.73 -3.93
CA GLU A 8 3.52 8.73 -2.51
C GLU A 8 3.05 7.44 -1.79
N PHE A 9 1.99 6.81 -2.30
CA PHE A 9 1.47 5.56 -1.79
C PHE A 9 0.90 4.66 -2.90
N VAL A 10 0.90 3.36 -2.66
CA VAL A 10 0.32 2.33 -3.51
C VAL A 10 -0.71 1.55 -2.71
N ILE A 11 -1.93 1.44 -3.24
CA ILE A 11 -2.97 0.61 -2.66
C ILE A 11 -2.94 -0.75 -3.35
N LEU A 12 -2.62 -1.79 -2.57
CA LEU A 12 -2.67 -3.17 -3.01
C LEU A 12 -3.96 -3.80 -2.51
N ASN A 13 -4.86 -4.16 -3.42
CA ASN A 13 -5.97 -5.04 -3.07
C ASN A 13 -5.38 -6.44 -2.78
N ASN A 14 -5.45 -6.88 -1.53
CA ASN A 14 -4.95 -8.18 -1.10
C ASN A 14 -5.88 -9.25 -1.72
N ALA A 15 -5.53 -9.71 -2.92
CA ALA A 15 -6.01 -11.01 -3.38
C ALA A 15 -5.65 -12.03 -2.29
N GLN A 16 -6.55 -12.96 -1.99
CA GLN A 16 -6.47 -13.89 -0.86
C GLN A 16 -5.20 -14.77 -0.82
N ASP A 17 -4.33 -14.66 -1.83
CA ASP A 17 -3.12 -15.44 -2.03
C ASP A 17 -1.86 -14.68 -1.60
N ALA A 18 -1.18 -15.21 -0.58
CA ALA A 18 0.06 -14.64 -0.03
C ALA A 18 1.23 -14.63 -1.05
N ILE A 19 1.25 -15.56 -2.01
CA ILE A 19 2.29 -15.66 -3.05
C ILE A 19 2.12 -14.54 -4.06
N VAL A 20 0.88 -14.31 -4.51
CA VAL A 20 0.56 -13.20 -5.42
C VAL A 20 0.94 -11.86 -4.79
N ARG A 21 0.66 -11.70 -3.49
CA ARG A 21 1.05 -10.52 -2.72
C ARG A 21 2.56 -10.34 -2.64
N ALA A 22 3.30 -11.37 -2.23
CA ALA A 22 4.77 -11.29 -2.13
C ALA A 22 5.40 -10.95 -3.48
N LYS A 23 4.84 -11.49 -4.57
CA LYS A 23 5.26 -11.16 -5.94
C LYS A 23 4.96 -9.70 -6.30
N ALA A 24 3.78 -9.17 -5.95
CA ALA A 24 3.43 -7.77 -6.19
C ALA A 24 4.33 -6.81 -5.39
N LEU A 25 4.57 -7.09 -4.11
CA LEU A 25 5.47 -6.31 -3.25
C LEU A 25 6.90 -6.32 -3.78
N ARG A 26 7.41 -7.50 -4.17
CA ARG A 26 8.73 -7.62 -4.79
C ARG A 26 8.79 -6.83 -6.10
N HIS A 27 7.74 -6.85 -6.90
CA HIS A 27 7.70 -6.08 -8.13
C HIS A 27 7.75 -4.57 -7.83
N ILE A 28 6.93 -4.08 -6.89
CA ILE A 28 6.91 -2.67 -6.45
C ILE A 28 8.30 -2.19 -6.01
N LYS A 29 8.98 -2.97 -5.16
CA LYS A 29 10.35 -2.64 -4.71
C LYS A 29 11.39 -2.66 -5.84
N ASN A 30 11.16 -3.39 -6.92
CA ASN A 30 12.04 -3.40 -8.08
C ASN A 30 11.72 -2.28 -9.09
N VAL A 31 10.65 -1.49 -8.87
CA VAL A 31 10.33 -0.34 -9.72
C VAL A 31 10.98 0.92 -9.12
N PRO A 32 11.91 1.60 -9.84
CA PRO A 32 12.73 2.69 -9.28
C PRO A 32 11.96 3.86 -8.66
N TYR A 33 10.73 4.10 -9.10
CA TYR A 33 9.87 5.19 -8.62
C TYR A 33 8.80 4.74 -7.61
N LEU A 34 8.69 3.44 -7.33
CA LEU A 34 7.76 2.88 -6.34
C LEU A 34 8.45 2.30 -5.11
N ASP A 35 9.77 2.12 -5.14
CA ASP A 35 10.55 1.60 -3.99
C ASP A 35 10.35 2.44 -2.70
N GLN A 36 10.17 3.75 -2.86
CA GLN A 36 9.93 4.68 -1.76
C GLN A 36 8.44 4.91 -1.47
N ALA A 37 7.53 4.31 -2.24
CA ALA A 37 6.10 4.50 -2.06
C ALA A 37 5.61 3.73 -0.83
N ASN A 38 4.78 4.38 -0.03
CA ASN A 38 4.13 3.72 1.10
C ASN A 38 3.10 2.69 0.61
N ILE A 39 3.10 1.49 1.17
CA ILE A 39 2.23 0.41 0.69
C ILE A 39 1.06 0.21 1.65
N ILE A 40 -0.17 0.36 1.15
CA ILE A 40 -1.40 0.09 1.89
C ILE A 40 -2.01 -1.20 1.33
N ALA A 41 -2.10 -2.25 2.15
CA ALA A 41 -2.72 -3.51 1.75
C ALA A 41 -4.18 -3.59 2.24
N LEU A 42 -5.13 -3.79 1.31
CA LEU A 42 -6.55 -3.97 1.63
C LEU A 42 -6.84 -5.45 1.84
N THR A 43 -7.11 -5.89 3.06
CA THR A 43 -7.32 -7.29 3.42
C THR A 43 -8.77 -7.58 3.80
N GLY A 44 -9.34 -8.70 3.35
CA GLY A 44 -10.63 -9.21 3.84
C GLY A 44 -10.53 -9.96 5.17
N ARG A 45 -9.33 -10.07 5.75
CA ARG A 45 -9.06 -10.78 7.02
C ARG A 45 -8.80 -9.79 8.16
N PRO A 46 -9.06 -10.18 9.42
CA PRO A 46 -8.85 -9.31 10.58
C PRO A 46 -7.42 -8.77 10.63
N ALA A 47 -7.31 -7.52 11.10
CA ALA A 47 -6.05 -6.80 11.30
C ALA A 47 -5.19 -7.48 12.37
N GLY A 48 -4.52 -8.56 11.98
CA GLY A 48 -3.65 -9.37 12.83
C GLY A 48 -2.64 -10.19 12.01
N ASP A 49 -2.93 -10.44 10.72
CA ASP A 49 -1.94 -10.93 9.78
C ASP A 49 -0.93 -9.81 9.46
N SER A 50 0.29 -9.90 10.00
CA SER A 50 1.39 -9.04 9.55
C SER A 50 1.71 -9.34 8.09
N VAL A 51 1.50 -8.35 7.22
CA VAL A 51 1.92 -8.42 5.82
C VAL A 51 3.30 -7.83 5.74
N GLU A 52 4.29 -8.70 5.56
CA GLU A 52 5.68 -8.32 5.37
C GLU A 52 5.79 -7.30 4.22
N GLY A 53 6.34 -6.10 4.51
CA GLY A 53 6.55 -5.05 3.52
C GLY A 53 5.36 -4.11 3.24
N ALA A 54 4.22 -4.27 3.93
CA ALA A 54 3.15 -3.26 3.91
C ALA A 54 3.36 -2.23 5.03
N SER A 55 3.16 -0.95 4.72
CA SER A 55 3.18 0.14 5.71
C SER A 55 1.89 0.20 6.53
N SER A 56 0.76 -0.18 5.92
CA SER A 56 -0.54 -0.24 6.60
C SER A 56 -1.42 -1.36 6.04
N LEU A 57 -2.33 -1.84 6.91
CA LEU A 57 -3.31 -2.87 6.61
C LEU A 57 -4.72 -2.35 6.85
N LEU A 58 -5.57 -2.49 5.85
CA LEU A 58 -6.95 -2.03 5.87
C LEU A 58 -7.92 -3.20 5.69
N GLY A 59 -8.74 -3.46 6.70
CA GLY A 59 -9.83 -4.44 6.63
C GLY A 59 -10.92 -4.01 5.64
N LEU A 60 -11.39 -4.93 4.80
CA LEU A 60 -12.60 -4.76 3.98
C LEU A 60 -13.85 -4.99 4.85
N PRO A 61 -14.94 -4.23 4.65
CA PRO A 61 -15.09 -3.18 3.64
C PRO A 61 -14.34 -1.90 4.00
N VAL A 62 -13.68 -1.30 3.01
CA VAL A 62 -12.91 -0.06 3.18
C VAL A 62 -13.81 1.14 2.84
N THR A 63 -14.00 2.04 3.81
CA THR A 63 -14.68 3.31 3.58
C THR A 63 -13.68 4.39 3.17
N LYS A 64 -14.16 5.39 2.40
CA LYS A 64 -13.35 6.55 2.00
C LYS A 64 -12.71 7.25 3.21
N THR A 65 -13.46 7.38 4.31
CA THR A 65 -12.97 7.99 5.55
C THR A 65 -11.83 7.17 6.16
N ARG A 66 -11.97 5.85 6.21
CA ARG A 66 -10.95 4.97 6.79
C ARG A 66 -9.68 4.92 5.95
N LEU A 67 -9.82 4.86 4.62
CA LEU A 67 -8.69 4.95 3.71
C LEU A 67 -7.96 6.28 3.85
N ARG A 68 -8.70 7.40 3.95
CA ARG A 68 -8.11 8.73 4.16
C ARG A 68 -7.33 8.80 5.46
N GLN A 69 -7.88 8.27 6.55
CA GLN A 69 -7.17 8.23 7.84
C GLN A 69 -5.86 7.45 7.74
N GLU A 70 -5.85 6.29 7.07
CA GLU A 70 -4.62 5.52 6.92
C GLU A 70 -3.60 6.22 6.02
N VAL A 71 -4.05 6.85 4.93
CA VAL A 71 -3.18 7.67 4.08
C VAL A 71 -2.56 8.83 4.88
N GLU A 72 -3.33 9.53 5.70
CA GLU A 72 -2.84 10.62 6.57
C GLU A 72 -1.89 10.14 7.68
N ARG A 73 -1.91 8.84 8.03
CA ARG A 73 -1.01 8.23 9.00
C ARG A 73 0.29 7.74 8.38
N LEU A 74 0.40 7.67 7.06
CA LEU A 74 1.61 7.23 6.40
C LEU A 74 2.75 8.25 6.60
N PRO A 75 3.94 7.79 7.02
CA PRO A 75 5.08 8.66 7.20
C PRO A 75 5.53 9.24 5.85
N GLY A 76 5.77 10.55 5.81
CA GLY A 76 6.25 11.25 4.61
C GLY A 76 5.16 11.92 3.76
N LEU A 77 3.87 11.64 4.01
CA LEU A 77 2.75 12.31 3.35
C LEU A 77 2.49 13.70 3.97
N LYS A 78 3.51 14.58 3.97
CA LYS A 78 3.33 15.95 4.45
C LYS A 78 2.59 16.74 3.38
N ARG A 79 1.38 17.19 3.74
CA ARG A 79 0.58 18.21 3.04
C ARG A 79 1.51 19.29 2.46
N GLN A 80 1.79 19.23 1.17
CA GLN A 80 2.17 20.41 0.39
C GLN A 80 0.90 21.16 0.01
#